data_AF-A0A969PWR9-F1
#
_entry.id   AF-A0A969PWR9-F1
#
_cell.length_a   1.000
_cell.length_b   1.000
_cell.length_c   1.000
_cell.angle_alpha   90.00
_cell.angle_beta   90.00
_cell.angle_gamma   90.00
#
_symmetry.space_group_name_H-M   'P 1'
#
loop_
_entity.id
_entity.type
_entity.pdbx_description
1 polymer ?
#
loop_
_entity_poly.entity_id
_entity_poly.type
_entity_poly.pdbx_seq_one_letter_code
_entity_poly.pdbx_strand_id
1 'polypeptide(L)'
;MKVLEPLPANCQERILCCYVNTTSQIQIARITNITNWYFERVVFPGQRFLFETPPEAKLEIYTGAIASAICSDRIPCVHLRLHSSIQ
;
A
#
# COMPACT_ATOMS: atom_id res chain seq x y z
N MET A 1 15.61 12.17 8.97
CA MET A 1 14.20 12.05 8.52
C MET A 1 14.23 11.64 7.07
N LYS A 2 13.88 10.39 6.75
CA LYS A 2 13.81 9.92 5.36
C LYS A 2 12.53 10.53 4.78
N VAL A 3 12.68 11.50 3.89
CA VAL A 3 11.57 12.05 3.10
C VAL A 3 11.06 10.89 2.25
N LEU A 4 9.73 10.70 2.21
CA LEU A 4 9.09 9.75 1.30
C LEU A 4 9.67 9.99 -0.10
N GLU A 5 10.44 9.05 -0.61
CA GLU A 5 10.99 9.18 -1.95
C GLU A 5 9.79 9.22 -2.91
N PRO A 6 9.67 10.27 -3.73
CA PRO A 6 8.61 10.32 -4.74
C PRO A 6 8.72 9.06 -5.60
N LEU A 7 7.56 8.54 -6.02
CA LEU A 7 7.47 7.37 -6.91
C LEU A 7 8.54 7.44 -8.00
N PRO A 8 9.27 6.35 -8.29
CA PRO A 8 10.37 6.37 -9.26
C PRO A 8 9.89 6.99 -10.57
N ALA A 9 10.61 8.00 -11.04
CA ALA A 9 10.22 8.81 -12.21
C ALA A 9 10.10 8.00 -13.50
N ASN A 10 10.63 6.76 -13.51
CA ASN A 10 10.58 5.85 -14.65
C ASN A 10 9.27 5.04 -14.75
N CYS A 11 8.36 5.14 -13.77
CA CYS A 11 7.04 4.51 -13.86
C CYS A 11 6.10 5.39 -14.70
N GLN A 12 5.99 5.05 -15.99
CA GLN A 12 5.17 5.79 -16.98
C GLN A 12 3.67 5.73 -16.69
N GLU A 13 3.19 4.71 -15.96
CA GLU A 13 1.80 4.57 -15.55
C GLU A 13 1.67 4.49 -14.03
N ARG A 14 0.73 5.26 -13.49
CA ARG A 14 0.38 5.26 -12.06
C ARG A 14 -1.10 5.04 -11.90
N ILE A 15 -1.46 4.30 -10.86
CA ILE A 15 -2.85 4.02 -10.51
C ILE A 15 -3.12 4.53 -9.11
N LEU A 16 -4.28 5.16 -8.95
CA LEU A 16 -4.78 5.53 -7.63
C LEU A 16 -5.44 4.32 -7.00
N CYS A 17 -4.93 3.88 -5.85
CA CYS A 17 -5.42 2.73 -5.12
C CYS A 17 -6.08 3.14 -3.80
N CYS A 18 -7.02 2.32 -3.33
CA CYS A 18 -7.70 2.50 -2.06
C CYS A 18 -7.63 1.19 -1.26
N TYR A 19 -7.09 1.26 -0.04
CA TYR A 19 -7.14 0.15 0.91
C TYR A 19 -7.86 0.57 2.18
N VAL A 20 -8.62 -0.36 2.76
CA VAL A 20 -9.31 -0.21 4.04
C VAL A 20 -8.91 -1.37 4.93
N ASN A 21 -8.40 -1.08 6.12
CA ASN A 21 -8.23 -2.10 7.13
C ASN A 21 -9.59 -2.42 7.76
N THR A 22 -10.22 -3.52 7.34
CA THR A 22 -11.50 -3.98 7.88
C THR A 22 -11.35 -4.84 9.14
N THR A 23 -10.12 -5.07 9.60
CA THR A 23 -9.83 -5.85 10.81
C THR A 23 -9.85 -4.98 12.06
N SER A 24 -9.92 -5.61 13.23
CA SER A 24 -9.83 -4.94 14.54
C SER A 24 -8.40 -4.75 15.05
N GLN A 25 -7.38 -5.02 14.23
CA GLN A 25 -5.97 -4.93 14.62
C GLN A 25 -5.26 -3.83 13.81
N ILE A 26 -4.21 -3.24 14.39
CA ILE A 26 -3.31 -2.34 13.66
C ILE A 26 -2.53 -3.17 12.63
N GLN A 27 -2.41 -2.62 11.42
CA GLN A 27 -1.69 -3.25 10.31
C GLN A 27 -0.54 -2.35 9.83
N ILE A 28 0.47 -2.96 9.23
CA ILE A 28 1.50 -2.25 8.47
C ILE A 28 1.35 -2.65 7.01
N ALA A 29 1.07 -1.67 6.15
CA ALA A 29 1.01 -1.83 4.71
C ALA A 29 2.36 -1.45 4.09
N ARG A 30 2.92 -2.33 3.24
CA ARG A 30 4.22 -2.14 2.59
C ARG A 30 4.14 -2.43 1.10
N ILE A 31 5.02 -1.79 0.33
CA ILE A 31 5.31 -2.22 -1.03
C ILE A 31 6.82 -2.37 -1.14
N THR A 32 7.28 -3.60 -1.36
CA THR A 32 8.70 -3.98 -1.38
C THR A 32 9.15 -4.48 -2.75
N ASN A 33 8.21 -4.77 -3.66
CA ASN A 33 8.50 -5.36 -4.96
C ASN A 33 8.88 -4.34 -6.04
N ILE A 34 8.86 -3.05 -5.74
CA ILE A 34 9.29 -1.98 -6.64
C ILE A 34 10.69 -1.52 -6.22
N THR A 35 11.65 -1.68 -7.12
CA THR A 35 13.04 -1.30 -6.86
C THR A 35 13.17 0.21 -6.66
N ASN A 36 14.01 0.61 -5.70
CA ASN A 36 14.25 2.02 -5.36
C ASN A 36 13.00 2.82 -4.95
N TRP A 37 12.00 2.14 -4.39
CA TRP A 37 10.83 2.81 -3.81
C TRP A 37 10.58 2.29 -2.40
N TYR A 38 10.54 3.21 -1.44
CA TYR A 38 10.16 2.90 -0.06
C TYR A 38 8.72 3.32 0.20
N PHE A 39 7.85 2.34 0.40
CA PHE A 39 6.46 2.54 0.81
C PHE A 39 6.15 1.73 2.07
N GLU A 40 5.80 2.43 3.14
CA GLU A 40 5.34 1.84 4.40
C GLU A 40 4.32 2.76 5.07
N ARG A 41 3.21 2.19 5.54
CA ARG A 41 2.15 2.92 6.25
C ARG A 41 1.59 2.09 7.41
N VAL A 42 1.38 2.74 8.55
CA VAL A 42 0.56 2.20 9.64
C VAL A 42 -0.90 2.42 9.29
N VAL A 43 -1.74 1.39 9.46
CA VAL A 43 -3.16 1.41 9.14
C VAL A 43 -3.97 0.96 10.36
N PHE A 44 -4.69 1.87 10.98
CA PHE A 44 -5.55 1.59 12.13
C PHE A 44 -6.81 0.81 11.73
N PRO A 45 -7.46 0.11 12.67
CA PRO A 45 -8.77 -0.50 12.45
C PRO A 45 -9.78 0.50 11.85
N GLY A 46 -10.43 0.11 10.75
CA GLY A 46 -11.38 0.95 10.02
C GLY A 46 -10.76 2.08 9.17
N GLN A 47 -9.45 2.29 9.25
CA GLN A 47 -8.79 3.35 8.49
C GLN A 47 -8.76 3.01 6.99
N ARG A 48 -9.16 3.99 6.19
CA ARG A 48 -8.95 4.02 4.74
C ARG A 48 -7.74 4.89 4.42
N PHE A 49 -6.93 4.46 3.47
CA PHE A 49 -5.95 5.34 2.85
C PHE A 49 -5.91 5.17 1.33
N LEU A 50 -5.57 6.28 0.68
CA LEU A 50 -5.35 6.35 -0.75
C LEU A 50 -3.85 6.46 -1.02
N PHE A 51 -3.39 5.84 -2.10
CA PHE A 51 -1.99 5.89 -2.50
C PHE A 51 -1.86 5.70 -4.01
N GLU A 52 -0.86 6.36 -4.58
CA GLU A 52 -0.47 6.13 -5.97
C GLU A 52 0.64 5.09 -6.04
N THR A 53 0.60 4.26 -7.06
CA THR A 53 1.57 3.19 -7.24
C THR A 53 1.64 2.73 -8.69
N PRO A 54 2.74 2.10 -9.14
CA PRO A 54 2.77 1.42 -10.44
C PRO A 54 1.79 0.23 -10.46
N PRO A 55 1.16 -0.11 -11.60
CA PRO A 55 0.23 -1.24 -11.69
C PRO A 55 0.82 -2.58 -11.21
N GLU A 56 2.12 -2.80 -11.41
CA GLU A 56 2.84 -4.01 -11.02
C GLU A 56 3.14 -4.12 -9.52
N ALA A 57 2.84 -3.08 -8.73
CA ALA A 57 3.04 -3.09 -7.29
C ALA A 57 2.13 -4.09 -6.56
N LYS A 58 2.63 -4.60 -5.44
CA LYS A 58 1.90 -5.51 -4.54
C LYS A 58 1.90 -4.93 -3.14
N LEU A 59 0.70 -4.68 -2.61
CA LEU A 59 0.50 -4.24 -1.24
C LEU A 59 0.60 -5.43 -0.30
N GLU A 60 1.64 -5.45 0.51
CA GLU A 60 1.86 -6.45 1.55
C GLU A 60 1.26 -5.95 2.86
N ILE A 61 0.39 -6.75 3.50
CA ILE A 61 -0.23 -6.44 4.78
C ILE A 61 0.42 -7.28 5.86
N TYR A 62 1.02 -6.61 6.84
CA TYR A 62 1.63 -7.22 8.01
C TYR A 62 0.76 -6.97 9.24
N THR A 63 0.47 -8.04 9.99
CA THR A 63 -0.36 -8.03 11.20
C THR A 63 0.41 -8.60 12.39
N GLY A 64 0.10 -8.16 13.61
CA GLY A 64 0.75 -8.62 14.85
C GLY A 64 1.43 -7.48 15.60
N ALA A 65 2.16 -7.80 16.68
CA ALA A 65 2.99 -6.81 17.35
C ALA A 65 4.14 -6.39 16.41
N ILE A 66 4.61 -5.14 16.49
CA ILE A 66 5.65 -4.59 15.58
C ILE A 66 6.88 -5.51 15.49
N ALA A 67 7.27 -6.17 16.57
CA ALA A 67 8.41 -7.08 16.63
C ALA A 67 8.15 -8.48 16.05
N SER A 68 6.89 -8.89 15.88
CA SER A 68 6.49 -10.21 15.41
C SER A 68 5.52 -10.16 14.24
N ALA A 69 5.49 -9.05 13.50
CA ALA A 69 4.54 -8.86 12.41
C ALA A 69 4.79 -9.86 11.28
N ILE A 70 3.78 -10.66 10.95
CA ILE A 70 3.82 -11.66 9.87
C ILE A 70 3.10 -11.07 8.66
N CYS A 71 3.63 -11.31 7.46
CA CYS A 71 2.93 -11.00 6.20
C CYS A 71 1.67 -11.86 6.12
N SER A 72 0.52 -11.24 6.36
CA SER A 72 -0.78 -11.89 6.34
C SER A 72 -1.37 -11.92 4.93
N ASP A 73 -1.07 -10.92 4.11
CA ASP A 73 -1.63 -10.82 2.77
C ASP A 73 -0.69 -10.10 1.79
N ARG A 74 -0.85 -10.40 0.50
CA ARG A 74 -0.15 -9.78 -0.63
C ARG A 74 -1.15 -9.51 -1.74
N ILE A 75 -1.58 -8.26 -1.86
CA ILE A 75 -2.65 -7.84 -2.76
C ILE A 75 -2.04 -7.11 -3.96
N PRO A 76 -2.23 -7.59 -5.21
CA PRO A 76 -1.87 -6.82 -6.40
C PRO A 76 -2.58 -5.45 -6.41
N CYS A 77 -1.83 -4.36 -6.58
CA CYS A 77 -2.41 -3.01 -6.47
C CYS A 77 -3.45 -2.71 -7.56
N VAL A 78 -3.37 -3.37 -8.72
CA VAL A 78 -4.42 -3.34 -9.74
C VAL A 78 -5.80 -3.74 -9.23
N HIS A 79 -5.88 -4.61 -8.21
CA HIS A 79 -7.17 -4.99 -7.60
C HIS A 79 -7.70 -3.93 -6.63
N LEU A 80 -6.84 -3.00 -6.19
CA LEU A 80 -7.19 -1.89 -5.31
C LEU A 80 -7.43 -0.58 -6.07
N ARG A 81 -7.30 -0.62 -7.41
CA ARG A 81 -7.45 0.55 -8.28
C ARG A 81 -8.84 1.16 -8.12
N LEU A 82 -8.88 2.46 -7.85
CA LEU A 82 -10.10 3.23 -7.99
C LEU A 82 -10.41 3.37 -9.47
N HIS A 83 -11.52 2.78 -9.89
CA HIS A 83 -12.15 3.17 -11.15
C HIS A 83 -12.82 4.51 -10.90
N SER A 84 -12.36 5.57 -11.58
CA SER A 84 -13.06 6.85 -11.57
C SER A 84 -14.43 6.65 -12.22
N SER A 85 -15.45 6.38 -11.41
CA SER A 85 -16.84 6.64 -11.78
C SER A 85 -17.04 8.14 -11.68
N ILE A 86 -16.68 8.85 -12.74
CA ILE A 86 -17.20 10.19 -12.98
C ILE A 86 -18.64 9.95 -13.44
N GLN A 87 -19.61 10.08 -12.53
CA GLN A 87 -21.00 10.36 -12.90
C GLN A 87 -21.20 11.87 -12.84
#